data_AF-A0A2N1N1Q8-F1
#
_entry.id   AF-A0A2N1N1Q8-F1
#
_cell.length_a   1.000
_cell.length_b   1.000
_cell.length_c   1.000
_cell.angle_alpha   90.00
_cell.angle_beta   90.00
_cell.angle_gamma   90.00
#
_symmetry.space_group_name_H-M   'P 1'
#
loop_
_entity.id
_entity.type
_entity.pdbx_description
1 polymer ?
#
loop_
_entity_poly.entity_id
_entity_poly.type
_entity_poly.pdbx_seq_one_letter_code
_entity_poly.pdbx_strand_id
1 'polypeptide(L)'
;MTESGDIDCYPGQVQYFFTHAVNLPDGLSEHNLAFICWYKPAESSNIRYHFRVRDDEICNVELWGTEQEKFKRLFSGKSSQ
;
A
#
# COMPACT_ATOMS: atom_id res chain seq x y z
N MET A 1 27.19 12.14 1.27
CA MET A 1 26.30 12.01 0.10
C MET A 1 24.94 11.62 0.65
N THR A 2 23.92 12.36 0.23
CA THR A 2 22.60 12.52 0.85
C THR A 2 21.91 11.21 1.23
N GLU A 3 21.61 11.03 2.52
CA GLU A 3 20.42 10.29 2.96
C GLU A 3 19.22 11.10 2.46
N SER A 4 18.83 10.93 1.20
CA SER A 4 17.50 11.37 0.78
C SER A 4 16.53 10.54 1.61
N GLY A 5 15.67 11.21 2.38
CA GLY A 5 14.49 10.59 2.99
C GLY A 5 13.50 10.14 1.92
N ASP A 6 13.98 9.32 0.99
CA ASP A 6 13.23 8.74 -0.10
C ASP A 6 12.36 7.66 0.54
N ILE A 7 11.06 7.91 0.52
CA ILE A 7 10.09 6.96 1.03
C ILE A 7 9.95 5.91 -0.05
N ASP A 8 10.49 4.72 0.19
CA ASP A 8 10.27 3.58 -0.69
C ASP A 8 8.75 3.30 -0.77
N CYS A 9 8.16 3.72 -1.88
CA CYS A 9 6.74 3.57 -2.17
C CYS A 9 6.55 2.34 -3.05
N TYR A 10 6.28 1.19 -2.44
CA TYR A 10 5.91 -0.01 -3.17
C TYR A 10 4.40 -0.02 -3.47
N PRO A 11 3.95 -0.69 -4.53
CA PRO A 11 2.54 -1.03 -4.68
C PRO A 11 2.15 -2.04 -3.58
N GLY A 12 1.02 -1.79 -2.95
CA GLY A 12 0.46 -2.68 -1.94
C GLY A 12 -0.95 -3.10 -2.32
N GLN A 13 -1.28 -4.38 -2.12
CA GLN A 13 -2.66 -4.84 -2.14
C GLN A 13 -3.13 -5.14 -0.72
N VAL A 14 -4.22 -4.51 -0.29
CA VAL A 14 -4.90 -4.86 0.96
C VAL A 14 -5.51 -6.25 0.79
N GLN A 15 -5.04 -7.21 1.57
CA GLN A 15 -5.61 -8.57 1.61
C GLN A 15 -6.79 -8.65 2.57
N TYR A 16 -6.64 -8.03 3.75
CA TYR A 16 -7.64 -8.03 4.79
C TYR A 16 -7.68 -6.67 5.47
N PHE A 17 -8.88 -6.24 5.83
CA PHE A 17 -9.12 -5.02 6.58
C PHE A 17 -10.03 -5.36 7.77
N PHE A 18 -9.63 -4.97 8.96
CA PHE A 18 -10.37 -5.21 10.19
C PHE A 18 -10.46 -3.93 11.00
N THR A 19 -11.65 -3.62 11.49
CA THR A 19 -11.88 -2.59 12.50
C THR A 19 -12.04 -3.28 13.84
N HIS A 20 -11.34 -2.78 14.86
CA HIS A 20 -11.49 -3.27 16.22
C HIS A 20 -11.48 -2.10 17.20
N ALA A 21 -12.22 -2.26 18.30
CA ALA A 21 -12.26 -1.27 19.37
C ALA A 21 -11.34 -1.72 20.52
N VAL A 22 -10.46 -0.84 20.96
CA VAL A 22 -9.54 -1.05 22.08
C VAL A 22 -9.95 -0.12 23.21
N ASN A 23 -10.10 -0.67 24.42
CA ASN A 23 -10.33 0.14 25.61
C ASN A 23 -8.99 0.72 26.08
N LEU A 24 -8.80 2.02 25.84
CA LEU A 24 -7.64 2.78 26.31
C LEU A 24 -8.01 3.52 27.61
N PRO A 25 -7.02 4.03 28.37
CA PRO A 25 -7.30 4.83 29.56
C PRO A 25 -8.22 6.04 29.31
N ASP A 26 -8.20 6.58 28.09
CA ASP A 26 -9.01 7.72 27.65
C ASP A 26 -10.38 7.32 27.07
N GLY A 27 -10.71 6.02 27.10
CA GLY A 27 -11.97 5.46 26.60
C GLY A 27 -11.82 4.47 25.45
N LEU A 28 -12.95 4.05 24.89
CA LEU A 28 -13.01 3.13 23.76
C LEU A 28 -12.54 3.83 22.48
N SER A 29 -11.54 3.28 21.82
CA SER A 29 -10.95 3.81 20.59
C SER A 29 -11.03 2.79 19.47
N GLU A 30 -11.59 3.18 18.33
CA GLU A 30 -11.60 2.33 17.13
C GLU A 30 -10.28 2.45 16.36
N HIS A 31 -9.75 1.31 15.96
CA HIS A 31 -8.51 1.17 15.21
C HIS A 31 -8.72 0.30 13.98
N ASN A 32 -8.11 0.70 12.88
CA ASN A 32 -8.14 -0.03 11.63
C ASN A 32 -6.81 -0.77 11.43
N LEU A 33 -6.90 -2.08 11.20
CA LEU A 33 -5.77 -2.93 10.86
C LEU A 33 -5.92 -3.38 9.42
N ALA A 34 -4.89 -3.17 8.61
CA ALA A 34 -4.83 -3.75 7.27
C ALA A 34 -3.64 -4.70 7.16
N PHE A 35 -3.88 -5.84 6.53
CA PHE A 35 -2.83 -6.71 6.01
C PHE A 35 -2.56 -6.32 4.58
N ILE A 36 -1.35 -5.85 4.30
CA ILE A 36 -0.94 -5.39 2.97
C ILE A 36 0.13 -6.35 2.46
N CYS A 37 -0.08 -6.88 1.27
CA CYS A 37 0.99 -7.52 0.51
C CYS A 37 1.66 -6.48 -0.36
N TRP A 38 2.94 -6.26 -0.10
CA TRP A 38 3.78 -5.42 -0.94
C TRP A 38 4.49 -6.32 -1.95
N TYR A 39 4.50 -5.88 -3.20
CA TYR A 39 5.20 -6.59 -4.25
C TYR A 39 6.53 -5.92 -4.53
N LYS A 40 7.58 -6.73 -4.67
CA LYS A 40 8.85 -6.23 -5.19
C LYS A 40 8.69 -5.90 -6.67
N PRO A 41 9.37 -4.86 -7.19
CA PRO A 41 9.47 -4.64 -8.62
C PRO A 41 9.95 -5.91 -9.33
N ALA A 42 9.46 -6.16 -10.55
CA ALA A 42 10.00 -7.25 -11.36
C ALA A 42 11.48 -6.94 -11.72
N GLU A 43 12.34 -7.96 -11.72
CA GLU A 43 13.77 -7.84 -12.05
C GLU A 43 14.05 -7.44 -13.52
N SER A 44 13.01 -7.33 -14.35
CA SER A 44 13.15 -6.95 -15.76
C SER A 44 13.31 -5.45 -15.95
N SER A 45 14.14 -5.01 -16.89
CA SER A 45 14.37 -3.58 -17.18
C SER A 45 13.16 -2.78 -17.67
N ASN A 46 12.06 -3.44 -18.05
CA ASN A 46 10.81 -2.80 -18.50
C ASN A 46 9.67 -3.06 -17.50
N ILE A 47 9.78 -2.44 -16.32
CA ILE A 47 8.81 -2.61 -15.22
C ILE A 47 7.50 -1.86 -15.50
N ARG A 48 7.54 -0.76 -16.27
CA ARG A 48 6.39 0.12 -16.52
C ARG A 48 5.98 0.12 -17.98
N TYR A 49 4.71 -0.15 -18.22
CA TYR A 49 4.08 -0.11 -19.53
C TYR A 49 3.02 0.99 -19.54
N HIS A 50 3.06 1.81 -20.57
CA HIS A 50 2.11 2.90 -20.77
C HIS A 50 1.15 2.52 -21.89
N PHE A 51 -0.10 2.25 -21.54
CA PHE A 51 -1.16 1.96 -22.49
C PHE A 51 -2.04 3.18 -22.66
N ARG A 52 -2.52 3.42 -23.88
CA ARG A 52 -3.65 4.34 -24.12
C ARG A 52 -4.90 3.50 -24.30
N VAL A 53 -5.88 3.70 -23.44
CA VAL A 53 -7.17 3.00 -23.52
C VAL A 53 -8.12 3.76 -24.43
N ARG A 54 -8.05 5.10 -24.41
CA ARG A 54 -8.72 6.07 -25.30
C ARG A 54 -7.76 7.23 -25.58
N ASP A 55 -8.10 8.12 -26.52
CA ASP A 55 -7.23 9.23 -26.95
C ASP A 55 -6.78 10.15 -25.79
N ASP A 56 -7.50 10.16 -24.67
CA ASP A 56 -7.28 10.95 -23.46
C ASP A 56 -6.93 10.13 -22.19
N GLU A 57 -7.16 8.82 -22.16
CA GLU A 57 -6.93 7.97 -20.99
C GLU A 57 -5.62 7.15 -21.13
N ILE A 58 -4.62 7.52 -20.33
CA ILE A 58 -3.36 6.77 -20.19
C ILE A 58 -3.46 5.86 -18.96
N CYS A 59 -3.27 4.56 -19.16
CA CYS A 59 -3.16 3.56 -18.11
C CYS A 59 -1.71 3.13 -17.97
N ASN A 60 -1.13 3.30 -16.78
CA ASN A 60 0.19 2.79 -16.45
C ASN A 60 0.01 1.42 -15.80
N VAL A 61 0.60 0.40 -16.40
CA VAL A 61 0.65 -0.95 -15.83
C VAL A 61 2.08 -1.23 -15.45
N GLU A 62 2.28 -1.62 -14.20
CA GLU A 62 3.60 -2.00 -13.70
C GLU A 62 3.63 -3.51 -13.45
N LEU A 63 4.71 -4.18 -13.88
CA LEU A 63 4.94 -5.59 -13.62
C LEU A 63 5.63 -5.76 -12.27
N TRP A 64 5.12 -6.69 -11.48
CA TRP A 64 5.62 -6.95 -10.14
C TRP A 64 6.08 -8.39 -10.01
N GLY A 65 7.10 -8.62 -9.19
CA GLY A 65 7.55 -9.96 -8.85
C GLY A 65 6.44 -10.77 -8.17
N THR A 66 6.49 -12.08 -8.33
CA THR A 66 5.59 -13.00 -7.62
C THR A 66 5.96 -13.16 -6.16
N GLU A 67 7.16 -12.76 -5.78
CA GLU A 67 7.61 -12.70 -4.39
C GLU A 67 6.93 -11.54 -3.67
N GLN A 68 6.27 -11.87 -2.56
CA GLN A 68 5.52 -10.92 -1.74
C GLN A 68 6.15 -10.85 -0.35
N GLU A 69 6.36 -9.63 0.14
CA GLU A 69 6.64 -9.38 1.54
C GLU A 69 5.32 -9.09 2.26
N LYS A 70 5.03 -9.85 3.32
CA LYS A 70 3.82 -9.67 4.11
C LYS A 70 4.11 -8.75 5.27
N PHE A 71 3.45 -7.60 5.33
CA PHE A 71 3.57 -6.68 6.44
C PHE A 71 2.22 -6.44 7.12
N LYS A 72 2.23 -6.36 8.45
CA LYS A 72 1.08 -5.90 9.24
C LYS A 72 1.30 -4.43 9.55
N ARG A 73 0.40 -3.55 9.12
CA ARG A 73 0.45 -2.13 9.49
C ARG A 73 -0.84 -1.74 10.20
N LEU A 74 -0.68 -1.25 11.43
CA LEU A 74 -1.75 -0.61 12.20
C LEU A 74 -1.91 0.82 11.68
N PHE A 75 -3.13 1.18 11.30
CA PHE A 75 -3.48 2.55 10.98
C PHE A 75 -4.34 3.08 12.13
N SER A 76 -3.83 4.05 12.89
CA SER A 76 -4.69 4.88 13.73
C SER A 76 -5.16 6.07 12.90
N GLY A 77 -6.44 6.09 12.60
CA GLY A 77 -7.09 7.23 11.96
C GLY A 77 -8.48 7.34 12.57
N LYS A 78 -8.81 8.49 13.13
CA LYS A 78 -10.19 8.79 13.50
C LYS A 78 -10.98 8.84 12.19
N SER A 79 -12.01 7.99 12.03
CA SER A 79 -12.92 8.15 10.91
C SER A 79 -13.60 9.52 11.06
N SER A 80 -13.33 10.44 10.14
CA SER A 80 -14.18 11.63 10.05
C SER A 80 -15.45 11.20 9.33
N GLN A 81 -16.57 11.29 10.04
CA GLN A 81 -17.89 11.37 9.40
C GLN A 81 -18.02 12.69 8.65
#